data_AF-A0A7C2UQ10-F1
#
_entry.id   AF-A0A7C2UQ10-F1
#
_cell.length_a   1.000
_cell.length_b   1.000
_cell.length_c   1.000
_cell.angle_alpha   90.00
_cell.angle_beta   90.00
_cell.angle_gamma   90.00
#
_symmetry.space_group_name_H-M   'P 1'
#
loop_
_entity.id
_entity.type
_entity.pdbx_description
1 polymer ?
#
loop_
_entity_poly.entity_id
_entity_poly.type
_entity_poly.pdbx_seq_one_letter_code
_entity_poly.pdbx_strand_id
1 'polypeptide(L)'
;MERVYRLFGCLTGMLVVGLACADSRHAHTPLFVNKPILPSWAPLWGWEQPRDLAFQHRVVEHVTGVQGVGSCCAEGVTHDGYRLHLCFAPGTPPWYVEYVSRLIFGDFLPAYDAGGRWSSTSYGSTGSTGNPVQLRWSFVPDGTQLPGLSGGTAPSNLIASMNSKFGGNTTLWQNQFVNSFARWQQVAGLRYEQVNDDGAVFPNSAGSATAPRGDVRIGGRSLDGVNGVLAFNYFPNTGDMVIDTSENWQSSSGTYRFLRNTIMHEHGHGMGLGHVIPTNSSKLMEPYLNTNFDGPQDDDIRGAHRLYGDPYEVNGTVATATPIDLTNTNSVTLGFASLDRTGDVDFYRLTAPPSRRITITVTPIGSTYQVGGQDGSPPQSTIDTRAIQNLQLELRAPNGTTILASATANGVGQAEQIANFVLYPAGGDFYVRVFSGTGSTNDVQRYELRMQTVSLPTGDVDGDGCVDDADLLVILFNFGGADPRYDLTGDGVIDDADLLLVLFNFGSGC
;
A
#
# COMPACT_ATOMS: atom_id res chain seq x y z
N MET A 1 -1.44 -8.78 77.33
CA MET A 1 -2.37 -8.37 78.39
C MET A 1 -3.18 -7.21 77.81
N GLU A 2 -4.35 -7.51 77.27
CA GLU A 2 -5.66 -7.08 77.80
C GLU A 2 -5.96 -5.59 77.53
N ARG A 3 -6.89 -5.27 76.62
CA ARG A 3 -8.33 -4.94 76.85
C ARG A 3 -8.45 -3.48 77.40
N VAL A 4 -9.25 -2.54 76.90
CA VAL A 4 -10.72 -2.49 76.74
C VAL A 4 -11.14 -1.17 76.03
N TYR A 5 -12.28 -1.22 75.35
CA TYR A 5 -13.09 -0.18 74.69
C TYR A 5 -13.91 0.76 75.63
N ARG A 6 -14.30 1.91 75.06
CA ARG A 6 -15.58 2.69 75.21
C ARG A 6 -15.83 3.49 76.50
N LEU A 7 -16.12 4.81 76.47
CA LEU A 7 -17.24 5.62 75.88
C LEU A 7 -18.45 5.74 76.83
N PHE A 8 -18.76 6.96 77.30
CA PHE A 8 -20.06 7.54 77.73
C PHE A 8 -19.77 8.97 78.26
N GLY A 9 -20.51 10.06 77.99
CA GLY A 9 -21.80 10.27 77.34
C GLY A 9 -22.71 11.19 78.18
N CYS A 10 -23.37 12.15 77.52
CA CYS A 10 -24.60 12.89 77.88
C CYS A 10 -24.56 14.15 78.79
N LEU A 11 -25.08 15.26 78.27
CA LEU A 11 -26.41 15.84 78.60
C LEU A 11 -26.82 16.90 77.51
N THR A 12 -27.83 16.64 76.65
CA THR A 12 -29.25 17.14 76.67
C THR A 12 -29.41 18.66 76.42
N GLY A 13 -30.33 19.21 75.60
CA GLY A 13 -31.51 18.80 74.78
C GLY A 13 -31.85 20.00 73.85
N MET A 14 -32.88 20.09 73.01
CA MET A 14 -34.15 19.41 72.75
C MET A 14 -34.66 19.83 71.34
N LEU A 15 -35.26 18.89 70.59
CA LEU A 15 -36.50 18.94 69.78
C LEU A 15 -36.92 20.23 68.99
N VAL A 16 -37.54 20.23 67.80
CA VAL A 16 -38.02 19.27 66.77
C VAL A 16 -38.70 20.13 65.67
N VAL A 17 -38.64 19.84 64.36
CA VAL A 17 -39.65 19.20 63.44
C VAL A 17 -39.09 19.46 62.03
N GLY A 18 -39.08 18.59 61.01
CA GLY A 18 -39.60 17.24 60.83
C GLY A 18 -39.42 16.80 59.35
N LEU A 19 -39.54 15.48 59.13
CA LEU A 19 -39.86 14.71 57.90
C LEU A 19 -39.01 14.98 56.63
N ALA A 20 -38.56 14.00 55.85
CA ALA A 20 -38.82 12.56 55.75
C ALA A 20 -37.62 11.87 55.06
N CYS A 21 -37.58 10.56 55.20
CA CYS A 21 -36.55 9.64 54.73
C CYS A 21 -36.38 9.54 53.22
N ALA A 22 -35.22 8.95 52.88
CA ALA A 22 -34.95 8.04 51.78
C ALA A 22 -34.39 8.64 50.48
N ASP A 23 -33.10 8.36 50.31
CA ASP A 23 -32.39 8.26 49.04
C ASP A 23 -33.13 7.38 48.03
N SER A 24 -33.36 7.91 46.83
CA SER A 24 -33.41 7.12 45.60
C SER A 24 -33.21 7.98 44.35
N ARG A 25 -32.10 7.70 43.65
CA ARG A 25 -31.84 7.67 42.19
C ARG A 25 -32.21 8.87 41.28
N HIS A 26 -31.16 9.35 40.60
CA HIS A 26 -31.02 9.82 39.20
C HIS A 26 -31.76 11.05 38.64
N ALA A 27 -30.96 11.82 37.87
CA ALA A 27 -31.25 12.48 36.56
C ALA A 27 -31.42 14.03 36.46
N HIS A 28 -30.39 14.65 35.86
CA HIS A 28 -30.35 15.65 34.76
C HIS A 28 -30.84 17.14 34.91
N THR A 29 -29.86 18.07 34.95
CA THR A 29 -29.57 19.28 34.09
C THR A 29 -30.66 20.32 33.68
N PRO A 30 -30.37 21.56 33.15
CA PRO A 30 -29.12 22.35 33.01
C PRO A 30 -29.21 23.95 33.01
N LEU A 31 -28.05 24.60 32.79
CA LEU A 31 -27.71 25.71 31.84
C LEU A 31 -27.87 27.23 32.18
N PHE A 32 -26.70 27.84 32.49
CA PHE A 32 -26.11 29.19 32.24
C PHE A 32 -26.91 30.37 31.66
N VAL A 33 -26.67 31.62 32.15
CA VAL A 33 -26.71 32.89 31.35
C VAL A 33 -25.85 34.04 31.96
N ASN A 34 -25.12 34.76 31.08
CA ASN A 34 -24.50 36.13 31.12
C ASN A 34 -22.97 36.34 31.42
N LYS A 35 -22.26 36.84 30.39
CA LYS A 35 -20.88 37.43 30.30
C LYS A 35 -20.95 39.00 30.31
N PRO A 36 -19.87 39.84 30.12
CA PRO A 36 -18.39 39.71 30.25
C PRO A 36 -17.66 40.93 30.93
N ILE A 37 -16.32 40.85 31.13
CA ILE A 37 -15.20 41.73 30.68
C ILE A 37 -13.92 41.45 31.54
N LEU A 38 -12.74 41.33 30.93
CA LEU A 38 -11.39 41.05 31.52
C LEU A 38 -10.57 42.37 31.74
N PRO A 39 -9.50 42.49 32.59
CA PRO A 39 -8.15 41.92 32.32
C PRO A 39 -7.10 41.69 33.47
N SER A 40 -6.10 40.84 33.14
CA SER A 40 -4.61 40.84 33.35
C SER A 40 -3.90 41.23 34.67
N TRP A 41 -3.56 40.30 35.59
CA TRP A 41 -2.25 40.26 36.34
C TRP A 41 -2.15 39.11 37.40
N ALA A 42 -2.32 37.84 37.02
CA ALA A 42 -1.98 36.62 37.82
C ALA A 42 -2.69 36.44 39.20
N PRO A 43 -2.65 35.25 39.88
CA PRO A 43 -2.30 33.89 39.45
C PRO A 43 -3.47 32.87 39.62
N LEU A 44 -3.29 31.71 38.98
CA LEU A 44 -4.19 30.54 38.92
C LEU A 44 -4.52 29.92 40.28
N TRP A 45 -5.79 29.52 40.56
CA TRP A 45 -6.11 28.42 41.50
C TRP A 45 -7.49 27.74 41.25
N GLY A 46 -7.50 26.40 41.36
CA GLY A 46 -8.63 25.56 41.80
C GLY A 46 -9.58 24.99 40.75
N TRP A 47 -9.97 25.76 39.73
CA TRP A 47 -11.01 25.38 38.76
C TRP A 47 -10.48 24.97 37.37
N GLU A 48 -9.17 24.84 37.21
CA GLU A 48 -8.52 24.29 36.00
C GLU A 48 -8.59 22.75 35.91
N GLN A 49 -9.55 22.10 36.57
CA GLN A 49 -9.79 20.67 36.39
C GLN A 49 -11.18 20.41 35.77
N PRO A 50 -11.24 19.82 34.55
CA PRO A 50 -12.44 19.77 33.73
C PRO A 50 -13.31 18.56 34.06
N ARG A 51 -14.64 18.74 34.08
CA ARG A 51 -15.61 17.62 34.04
C ARG A 51 -16.92 18.06 33.38
N ASP A 52 -17.01 17.99 32.06
CA ASP A 52 -18.16 17.48 31.28
C ASP A 52 -18.03 17.87 29.78
N LEU A 53 -17.83 16.85 28.93
CA LEU A 53 -17.72 16.94 27.47
C LEU A 53 -18.99 17.50 26.80
N ALA A 54 -20.17 17.35 27.43
CA ALA A 54 -21.44 17.82 26.86
C ALA A 54 -21.55 19.36 26.83
N PHE A 55 -20.82 20.06 27.72
CA PHE A 55 -20.75 21.52 27.70
C PHE A 55 -19.85 22.03 26.56
N GLN A 56 -18.74 21.33 26.29
CA GLN A 56 -17.80 21.69 25.24
C GLN A 56 -18.40 21.50 23.85
N HIS A 57 -19.23 20.46 23.64
CA HIS A 57 -19.87 20.19 22.35
C HIS A 57 -20.91 21.26 21.94
N ARG A 58 -21.70 21.78 22.88
CA ARG A 58 -22.69 22.84 22.59
C ARG A 58 -22.09 24.20 22.28
N VAL A 59 -20.92 24.50 22.85
CA VAL A 59 -20.18 25.75 22.55
C VAL A 59 -19.71 25.75 21.10
N VAL A 60 -19.26 24.59 20.60
CA VAL A 60 -18.84 24.43 19.21
C VAL A 60 -20.04 24.47 18.25
N GLU A 61 -21.13 23.78 18.56
CA GLU A 61 -22.41 23.84 17.82
C GLU A 61 -22.92 25.27 17.62
N HIS A 62 -22.80 26.12 18.64
CA HIS A 62 -23.35 27.48 18.61
C HIS A 62 -22.44 28.49 17.90
N VAL A 63 -21.12 28.27 17.92
CA VAL A 63 -20.13 29.14 17.27
C VAL A 63 -20.01 28.81 15.78
N THR A 64 -20.29 27.56 15.40
CA THR A 64 -20.08 27.06 14.03
C THR A 64 -21.37 26.71 13.29
N GLY A 65 -22.49 26.50 13.99
CA GLY A 65 -23.80 26.17 13.41
C GLY A 65 -23.99 24.70 13.03
N VAL A 66 -23.02 23.83 13.28
CA VAL A 66 -23.03 22.41 12.87
C VAL A 66 -23.56 21.53 14.01
N GLN A 67 -24.63 20.77 13.78
CA GLN A 67 -25.23 19.84 14.77
C GLN A 67 -24.85 18.38 14.50
N GLY A 68 -24.56 17.61 15.57
CA GLY A 68 -24.49 16.13 15.52
C GLY A 68 -23.13 15.49 15.23
N VAL A 69 -22.05 15.96 15.85
CA VAL A 69 -20.69 15.44 15.56
C VAL A 69 -20.39 14.16 16.35
N GLY A 70 -20.36 13.03 15.63
CA GLY A 70 -19.82 11.74 16.07
C GLY A 70 -18.29 11.72 16.09
N SER A 71 -17.75 10.76 16.83
CA SER A 71 -16.31 10.58 17.10
C SER A 71 -15.48 10.19 15.87
N CYS A 72 -14.22 10.64 15.90
CA CYS A 72 -13.10 10.43 14.97
C CYS A 72 -13.34 11.07 13.58
N CYS A 73 -12.33 11.04 12.68
CA CYS A 73 -12.47 11.14 11.22
C CYS A 73 -12.25 12.51 10.53
N ALA A 74 -11.21 12.60 9.66
CA ALA A 74 -11.00 13.78 8.83
C ALA A 74 -10.00 13.68 7.64
N GLU A 75 -10.45 13.35 6.42
CA GLU A 75 -9.79 13.73 5.15
C GLU A 75 -10.48 14.95 4.54
N GLY A 76 -9.77 15.98 4.06
CA GLY A 76 -10.49 17.15 3.55
C GLY A 76 -9.94 17.88 2.36
N VAL A 77 -10.73 18.88 2.00
CA VAL A 77 -10.54 19.73 0.83
C VAL A 77 -10.13 21.11 1.32
N THR A 78 -9.00 21.61 0.85
CA THR A 78 -8.56 23.00 1.09
C THR A 78 -9.62 24.00 0.65
N HIS A 79 -9.50 25.26 1.07
CA HIS A 79 -10.39 26.33 0.61
C HIS A 79 -10.43 26.45 -0.93
N ASP A 80 -9.38 25.97 -1.63
CA ASP A 80 -9.22 26.01 -3.09
C ASP A 80 -9.75 24.78 -3.81
N GLY A 81 -10.34 23.80 -3.10
CA GLY A 81 -10.92 22.61 -3.73
C GLY A 81 -9.94 21.43 -3.89
N TYR A 82 -8.70 21.52 -3.40
CA TYR A 82 -7.72 20.42 -3.44
C TYR A 82 -7.82 19.51 -2.23
N ARG A 83 -7.80 18.19 -2.43
CA ARG A 83 -7.75 17.19 -1.35
C ARG A 83 -6.33 17.05 -0.81
N LEU A 84 -6.13 17.00 0.52
CA LEU A 84 -4.81 16.77 1.15
C LEU A 84 -4.90 15.90 2.41
N HIS A 85 -3.76 15.38 2.87
CA HIS A 85 -3.59 14.64 4.13
C HIS A 85 -2.31 15.01 4.89
N LEU A 86 -2.23 14.66 6.18
CA LEU A 86 -1.17 15.09 7.13
C LEU A 86 -0.52 13.92 7.89
N CYS A 87 0.81 13.81 7.95
CA CYS A 87 1.46 12.86 8.88
C CYS A 87 1.80 13.50 10.23
N PHE A 88 1.50 12.79 11.32
CA PHE A 88 1.81 13.23 12.68
C PHE A 88 3.00 12.48 13.30
N ALA A 89 3.78 13.18 14.12
CA ALA A 89 4.87 12.58 14.89
C ALA A 89 4.35 11.55 15.92
N PRO A 90 5.11 10.47 16.22
CA PRO A 90 4.74 9.54 17.28
C PRO A 90 4.56 10.26 18.62
N GLY A 91 3.48 9.96 19.34
CA GLY A 91 3.19 10.58 20.64
C GLY A 91 2.48 11.93 20.56
N THR A 92 2.16 12.43 19.35
CA THR A 92 1.27 13.58 19.19
C THR A 92 -0.09 13.29 19.87
N PRO A 93 -0.61 14.16 20.74
CA PRO A 93 -1.85 13.87 21.46
C PRO A 93 -3.04 13.70 20.50
N PRO A 94 -3.94 12.72 20.71
CA PRO A 94 -5.10 12.49 19.84
C PRO A 94 -5.99 13.72 19.65
N TRP A 95 -6.14 14.55 20.68
CA TRP A 95 -6.91 15.80 20.59
C TRP A 95 -6.27 16.83 19.65
N TYR A 96 -4.93 16.83 19.51
CA TYR A 96 -4.22 17.74 18.62
C TYR A 96 -4.36 17.29 17.17
N VAL A 97 -4.26 15.98 16.92
CA VAL A 97 -4.58 15.37 15.62
C VAL A 97 -6.00 15.75 15.20
N GLU A 98 -6.99 15.52 16.06
CA GLU A 98 -8.38 15.86 15.77
C GLU A 98 -8.61 17.37 15.57
N TYR A 99 -7.96 18.21 16.38
CA TYR A 99 -8.04 19.67 16.27
C TYR A 99 -7.47 20.19 14.95
N VAL A 100 -6.25 19.77 14.60
CA VAL A 100 -5.55 20.19 13.38
C VAL A 100 -6.30 19.70 12.15
N SER A 101 -6.74 18.43 12.14
CA SER A 101 -7.55 17.91 11.05
C SER A 101 -8.86 18.70 10.88
N ARG A 102 -9.58 19.01 11.97
CA ARG A 102 -10.81 19.82 11.88
C ARG A 102 -10.57 21.26 11.44
N LEU A 103 -9.46 21.86 11.85
CA LEU A 103 -9.10 23.23 11.45
C LEU A 103 -8.84 23.33 9.94
N ILE A 104 -8.23 22.30 9.36
CA ILE A 104 -7.77 22.30 7.97
C ILE A 104 -8.91 21.97 7.00
N PHE A 105 -9.85 21.11 7.42
CA PHE A 105 -10.65 20.36 6.46
C PHE A 105 -12.18 20.61 6.45
N GLY A 106 -12.83 20.94 7.57
CA GLY A 106 -14.31 20.96 7.63
C GLY A 106 -14.98 19.61 7.28
N ASP A 107 -16.30 19.45 7.46
CA ASP A 107 -17.05 18.18 7.39
C ASP A 107 -16.65 17.20 6.25
N PHE A 108 -16.65 15.90 6.58
CA PHE A 108 -15.76 14.87 6.01
C PHE A 108 -16.47 13.71 5.24
N LEU A 109 -15.76 13.10 4.28
CA LEU A 109 -16.16 11.93 3.46
C LEU A 109 -15.03 10.84 3.46
N PRO A 110 -15.27 9.56 3.03
CA PRO A 110 -14.56 8.38 3.62
C PRO A 110 -13.54 7.46 2.89
N ALA A 111 -12.58 6.82 3.65
CA ALA A 111 -12.06 5.38 3.64
C ALA A 111 -10.59 4.94 3.94
N TYR A 112 -10.23 3.63 3.97
CA TYR A 112 -8.81 3.18 3.80
C TYR A 112 -8.49 3.41 2.35
N ASP A 113 -8.00 4.61 2.14
CA ASP A 113 -8.70 5.37 1.12
C ASP A 113 -7.97 5.21 -0.18
N ALA A 114 -8.41 4.31 -1.04
CA ALA A 114 -8.19 4.52 -2.44
C ALA A 114 -9.01 5.76 -2.84
N GLY A 115 -8.39 6.93 -2.68
CA GLY A 115 -8.91 8.20 -3.17
C GLY A 115 -8.89 8.24 -4.70
N GLY A 116 -8.65 9.43 -5.27
CA GLY A 116 -8.41 9.52 -6.71
C GLY A 116 -7.02 8.99 -7.05
N ARG A 117 -6.91 8.07 -8.03
CA ARG A 117 -5.62 7.85 -8.71
C ARG A 117 -5.30 9.02 -9.64
N TRP A 118 -4.03 9.11 -10.00
CA TRP A 118 -3.59 9.92 -11.14
C TRP A 118 -4.39 9.53 -12.39
N SER A 119 -5.14 10.47 -12.96
CA SER A 119 -5.88 10.31 -14.23
C SER A 119 -5.08 10.85 -15.43
N SER A 120 -4.13 11.75 -15.18
CA SER A 120 -3.22 12.28 -16.19
C SER A 120 -1.91 12.74 -15.55
N THR A 121 -0.79 12.52 -16.23
CA THR A 121 0.53 13.02 -15.83
C THR A 121 1.17 13.79 -16.99
N SER A 122 2.39 14.27 -16.77
CA SER A 122 3.24 14.87 -17.80
C SER A 122 3.61 13.91 -18.96
N TYR A 123 3.23 12.63 -18.88
CA TYR A 123 3.33 11.65 -19.96
C TYR A 123 1.99 11.40 -20.69
N GLY A 124 0.91 12.05 -20.26
CA GLY A 124 -0.43 11.93 -20.85
C GLY A 124 -1.42 11.20 -19.94
N SER A 125 -2.43 10.58 -20.55
CA SER A 125 -3.45 9.81 -19.82
C SER A 125 -2.84 8.57 -19.17
N THR A 126 -3.32 8.22 -17.98
CA THR A 126 -2.82 7.07 -17.20
C THR A 126 -3.66 5.80 -17.39
N GLY A 127 -4.72 5.86 -18.19
CA GLY A 127 -5.59 4.73 -18.47
C GLY A 127 -6.56 4.38 -17.32
N SER A 128 -6.95 3.11 -17.25
CA SER A 128 -7.86 2.57 -16.24
C SER A 128 -7.15 2.21 -14.94
N THR A 129 -7.91 2.14 -13.84
CA THR A 129 -7.49 1.51 -12.57
C THR A 129 -6.80 0.17 -12.80
N GLY A 130 -5.72 -0.11 -12.06
CA GLY A 130 -4.84 -1.25 -12.29
C GLY A 130 -3.71 -0.97 -13.29
N ASN A 131 -3.85 0.01 -14.19
CA ASN A 131 -2.75 0.33 -15.11
C ASN A 131 -1.62 1.09 -14.39
N PRO A 132 -0.35 0.76 -14.69
CA PRO A 132 0.79 1.46 -14.12
C PRO A 132 0.86 2.92 -14.57
N VAL A 133 1.55 3.74 -13.80
CA VAL A 133 1.76 5.17 -14.11
C VAL A 133 3.23 5.56 -14.04
N GLN A 134 3.60 6.51 -14.90
CA GLN A 134 4.87 7.20 -14.84
C GLN A 134 4.66 8.65 -14.39
N LEU A 135 5.45 9.06 -13.40
CA LEU A 135 5.40 10.38 -12.77
C LEU A 135 6.78 11.03 -12.82
N ARG A 136 6.82 12.32 -13.17
CA ARG A 136 7.96 13.17 -12.86
C ARG A 136 7.86 13.67 -11.42
N TRP A 137 8.99 13.83 -10.75
CA TRP A 137 9.01 14.50 -9.45
C TRP A 137 10.18 15.47 -9.35
N SER A 138 10.03 16.52 -8.54
CA SER A 138 11.02 17.60 -8.44
C SER A 138 11.06 18.23 -7.05
N PHE A 139 12.20 18.85 -6.71
CA PHE A 139 12.30 19.76 -5.57
C PHE A 139 12.06 21.18 -6.05
N VAL A 140 11.08 21.87 -5.47
CA VAL A 140 10.87 23.29 -5.80
C VAL A 140 12.07 24.12 -5.30
N PRO A 141 12.47 25.18 -6.01
CA PRO A 141 13.55 26.05 -5.55
C PRO A 141 13.19 26.70 -4.20
N ASP A 142 14.20 26.95 -3.38
CA ASP A 142 14.01 27.82 -2.22
C ASP A 142 13.48 29.19 -2.67
N GLY A 143 12.52 29.75 -1.92
CA GLY A 143 11.80 30.98 -2.30
C GLY A 143 10.42 30.76 -2.93
N THR A 144 10.14 29.58 -3.50
CA THR A 144 8.80 29.24 -4.01
C THR A 144 7.77 29.32 -2.89
N GLN A 145 6.65 30.02 -3.09
CA GLN A 145 5.65 30.22 -2.04
C GLN A 145 4.86 28.94 -1.78
N LEU A 146 4.87 28.46 -0.54
CA LEU A 146 4.20 27.24 -0.10
C LEU A 146 3.08 27.55 0.91
N PRO A 147 1.93 26.85 0.83
CA PRO A 147 0.86 26.94 1.82
C PRO A 147 1.31 26.42 3.19
N GLY A 148 0.64 26.87 4.26
CA GLY A 148 0.79 26.33 5.61
C GLY A 148 -0.51 25.69 6.11
N LEU A 149 -0.50 25.21 7.35
CA LEU A 149 -1.64 24.48 7.94
C LEU A 149 -2.89 25.36 8.14
N SER A 150 -2.74 26.61 8.57
CA SER A 150 -3.88 27.49 8.90
C SER A 150 -4.05 28.65 7.90
N GLY A 151 -3.69 28.43 6.63
CA GLY A 151 -3.70 29.46 5.59
C GLY A 151 -2.42 30.31 5.54
N GLY A 152 -2.32 31.14 4.49
CA GLY A 152 -1.16 31.97 4.19
C GLY A 152 0.00 31.20 3.52
N THR A 153 0.95 31.94 2.95
CA THR A 153 2.11 31.36 2.25
C THR A 153 3.43 31.80 2.89
N ALA A 154 4.44 30.94 2.79
CA ALA A 154 5.82 31.27 3.13
C ALA A 154 6.77 30.67 2.08
N PRO A 155 7.93 31.28 1.83
CA PRO A 155 8.89 30.74 0.89
C PRO A 155 9.42 29.38 1.35
N SER A 156 9.59 28.46 0.40
CA SER A 156 10.30 27.20 0.59
C SER A 156 11.72 27.49 1.08
N ASN A 157 12.17 26.71 2.05
CA ASN A 157 13.55 26.67 2.52
C ASN A 157 14.09 25.23 2.59
N LEU A 158 13.48 24.31 1.84
CA LEU A 158 13.81 22.87 1.87
C LEU A 158 15.27 22.62 1.56
N ILE A 159 15.80 23.17 0.46
CA ILE A 159 17.15 22.86 -0.02
C ILE A 159 18.17 23.41 0.98
N ALA A 160 18.04 24.67 1.39
CA ALA A 160 18.89 25.28 2.39
C ALA A 160 18.82 24.56 3.75
N SER A 161 17.62 24.19 4.22
CA SER A 161 17.44 23.50 5.50
C SER A 161 18.07 22.11 5.47
N MET A 162 17.83 21.33 4.42
CA MET A 162 18.38 19.98 4.28
C MET A 162 19.90 20.01 4.10
N ASN A 163 20.44 20.96 3.33
CA ASN A 163 21.89 21.15 3.24
C ASN A 163 22.50 21.47 4.60
N SER A 164 21.88 22.35 5.39
CA SER A 164 22.35 22.66 6.74
C SER A 164 22.35 21.43 7.65
N LYS A 165 21.23 20.68 7.68
CA LYS A 165 21.06 19.49 8.52
C LYS A 165 22.00 18.34 8.16
N PHE A 166 22.34 18.20 6.87
CA PHE A 166 23.21 17.13 6.36
C PHE A 166 24.66 17.59 6.12
N GLY A 167 25.10 18.69 6.74
CA GLY A 167 26.49 19.15 6.68
C GLY A 167 26.97 19.54 5.27
N GLY A 168 26.06 20.05 4.44
CA GLY A 168 26.29 20.43 3.05
C GLY A 168 26.23 19.27 2.06
N ASN A 169 25.92 18.04 2.51
CA ASN A 169 25.88 16.87 1.63
C ASN A 169 24.52 16.75 0.91
N THR A 170 24.36 17.51 -0.16
CA THR A 170 23.12 17.54 -0.97
C THR A 170 22.72 16.16 -1.48
N THR A 171 23.70 15.42 -2.02
CA THR A 171 23.47 14.10 -2.61
C THR A 171 22.93 13.11 -1.58
N LEU A 172 23.44 13.14 -0.34
CA LEU A 172 23.04 12.20 0.70
C LEU A 172 21.55 12.32 1.06
N TRP A 173 21.06 13.54 1.26
CA TRP A 173 19.66 13.73 1.63
C TRP A 173 18.73 13.53 0.44
N GLN A 174 19.12 13.98 -0.77
CA GLN A 174 18.34 13.73 -1.99
C GLN A 174 18.21 12.23 -2.29
N ASN A 175 19.26 11.45 -2.02
CA ASN A 175 19.20 9.99 -2.16
C ASN A 175 18.16 9.35 -1.23
N GLN A 176 17.81 9.97 -0.08
CA GLN A 176 16.75 9.42 0.77
C GLN A 176 15.37 9.53 0.10
N PHE A 177 15.11 10.61 -0.64
CA PHE A 177 13.89 10.75 -1.46
C PHE A 177 13.91 9.77 -2.63
N VAL A 178 15.03 9.68 -3.35
CA VAL A 178 15.20 8.69 -4.44
C VAL A 178 14.91 7.28 -3.93
N ASN A 179 15.43 6.91 -2.76
CA ASN A 179 15.18 5.61 -2.15
C ASN A 179 13.70 5.40 -1.77
N SER A 180 13.00 6.44 -1.30
CA SER A 180 11.57 6.37 -0.99
C SER A 180 10.72 6.15 -2.25
N PHE A 181 10.99 6.87 -3.35
CA PHE A 181 10.31 6.65 -4.63
C PHE A 181 10.66 5.29 -5.24
N ALA A 182 11.93 4.90 -5.18
CA ALA A 182 12.38 3.59 -5.65
C ALA A 182 11.71 2.44 -4.87
N ARG A 183 11.45 2.62 -3.57
CA ARG A 183 10.74 1.63 -2.75
C ARG A 183 9.31 1.42 -3.21
N TRP A 184 8.58 2.49 -3.54
CA TRP A 184 7.23 2.38 -4.12
C TRP A 184 7.25 1.75 -5.52
N GLN A 185 8.20 2.14 -6.37
CA GLN A 185 8.42 1.54 -7.70
C GLN A 185 8.75 0.04 -7.64
N GLN A 186 9.42 -0.42 -6.57
CA GLN A 186 9.75 -1.83 -6.38
C GLN A 186 8.50 -2.68 -6.11
N VAL A 187 7.49 -2.11 -5.44
CA VAL A 187 6.36 -2.88 -4.91
C VAL A 187 5.07 -2.70 -5.68
N ALA A 188 4.93 -1.71 -6.56
CA ALA A 188 3.73 -1.47 -7.37
C ALA A 188 4.07 -0.97 -8.79
N GLY A 189 3.05 -0.85 -9.65
CA GLY A 189 3.11 -0.36 -11.03
C GLY A 189 3.40 1.14 -11.14
N LEU A 190 4.46 1.61 -10.49
CA LEU A 190 4.85 3.00 -10.40
C LEU A 190 6.24 3.19 -11.01
N ARG A 191 6.43 4.28 -11.76
CA ARG A 191 7.72 4.66 -12.33
C ARG A 191 7.98 6.14 -12.08
N TYR A 192 9.19 6.47 -11.63
CA TYR A 192 9.56 7.83 -11.25
C TYR A 192 10.75 8.35 -12.05
N GLU A 193 10.64 9.59 -12.53
CA GLU A 193 11.73 10.35 -13.13
C GLU A 193 11.97 11.63 -12.33
N GLN A 194 13.14 11.79 -11.73
CA GLN A 194 13.48 13.06 -11.09
C GLN A 194 13.83 14.11 -12.15
N VAL A 195 13.25 15.29 -12.05
CA VAL A 195 13.54 16.45 -12.90
C VAL A 195 13.85 17.69 -12.06
N ASN A 196 14.42 18.72 -12.69
CA ASN A 196 14.51 20.04 -12.05
C ASN A 196 13.11 20.65 -11.90
N ASP A 197 13.01 21.78 -11.19
CA ASP A 197 11.76 22.54 -11.04
C ASP A 197 11.97 24.00 -11.47
N ASP A 198 11.00 24.57 -12.16
CA ASP A 198 11.01 25.95 -12.66
C ASP A 198 10.50 26.98 -11.65
N GLY A 199 10.09 26.55 -10.45
CA GLY A 199 9.58 27.42 -9.40
C GLY A 199 8.19 27.98 -9.68
N ALA A 200 7.42 27.37 -10.60
CA ALA A 200 6.03 27.75 -10.87
C ALA A 200 5.14 27.71 -9.61
N VAL A 201 3.97 28.35 -9.71
CA VAL A 201 3.01 28.49 -8.60
C VAL A 201 2.74 27.14 -7.94
N PHE A 202 2.72 27.13 -6.61
CA PHE A 202 2.51 25.94 -5.81
C PHE A 202 1.29 26.14 -4.90
N PRO A 203 0.42 25.14 -4.74
CA PRO A 203 0.45 23.81 -5.37
C PRO A 203 -0.16 23.83 -6.80
N ASN A 204 -0.19 22.66 -7.45
CA ASN A 204 -1.05 22.35 -8.60
C ASN A 204 -0.62 22.94 -9.96
N SER A 205 0.63 23.38 -10.12
CA SER A 205 1.18 23.60 -11.46
C SER A 205 1.44 22.26 -12.14
N ALA A 206 0.77 22.01 -13.28
CA ALA A 206 0.88 20.76 -14.02
C ALA A 206 2.34 20.40 -14.39
N GLY A 207 2.72 19.13 -14.21
CA GLY A 207 4.03 18.63 -14.60
C GLY A 207 4.32 18.84 -16.09
N SER A 208 5.60 18.97 -16.45
CA SER A 208 6.00 19.25 -17.82
C SER A 208 7.34 18.59 -18.17
N ALA A 209 7.43 18.11 -19.40
CA ALA A 209 8.67 17.62 -19.98
C ALA A 209 9.52 18.77 -20.58
N THR A 210 8.90 19.89 -20.94
CA THR A 210 9.56 21.01 -21.66
C THR A 210 9.98 22.15 -20.74
N ALA A 211 9.20 22.40 -19.69
CA ALA A 211 9.64 23.14 -18.51
C ALA A 211 9.98 22.07 -17.47
N PRO A 212 11.22 21.98 -16.96
CA PRO A 212 11.55 20.94 -15.99
C PRO A 212 10.71 21.19 -14.73
N ARG A 213 9.65 20.41 -14.56
CA ARG A 213 8.73 20.46 -13.42
C ARG A 213 8.09 19.09 -13.23
N GLY A 214 8.13 18.60 -12.00
CA GLY A 214 7.50 17.34 -11.60
C GLY A 214 5.99 17.37 -11.70
N ASP A 215 5.39 16.21 -11.89
CA ASP A 215 3.97 15.96 -11.56
C ASP A 215 3.78 16.03 -10.04
N VAL A 216 4.75 15.52 -9.29
CA VAL A 216 4.84 15.61 -7.82
C VAL A 216 5.96 16.59 -7.46
N ARG A 217 5.63 17.74 -6.86
CA ARG A 217 6.62 18.75 -6.48
C ARG A 217 6.77 18.81 -4.97
N ILE A 218 8.01 18.85 -4.49
CA ILE A 218 8.33 18.77 -3.06
C ILE A 218 8.95 20.08 -2.61
N GLY A 219 8.32 20.71 -1.62
CA GLY A 219 8.83 21.88 -0.92
C GLY A 219 8.88 21.67 0.58
N GLY A 220 9.40 22.67 1.30
CA GLY A 220 9.46 22.60 2.76
C GLY A 220 9.54 23.97 3.40
N ARG A 221 8.87 24.13 4.52
CA ARG A 221 8.83 25.34 5.37
C ARG A 221 8.51 24.91 6.80
N SER A 222 8.68 25.79 7.79
CA SER A 222 8.14 25.52 9.13
C SER A 222 6.61 25.49 9.08
N LEU A 223 6.01 24.42 9.63
CA LEU A 223 4.57 24.21 9.71
C LEU A 223 4.08 24.50 11.12
N ASP A 224 4.55 23.74 12.11
CA ASP A 224 4.22 23.91 13.53
C ASP A 224 5.42 23.79 14.47
N GLY A 225 6.62 23.55 13.94
CA GLY A 225 7.85 23.49 14.72
C GLY A 225 8.38 22.07 14.80
N VAL A 226 8.99 21.70 15.93
CA VAL A 226 9.55 20.34 16.09
C VAL A 226 8.49 19.42 16.68
N ASN A 227 8.28 18.28 16.04
CA ASN A 227 7.16 17.35 16.25
C ASN A 227 5.80 17.99 15.91
N GLY A 228 4.73 17.21 16.07
CA GLY A 228 3.40 17.63 15.62
C GLY A 228 3.20 17.18 14.18
N VAL A 229 3.00 18.11 13.25
CA VAL A 229 2.83 17.81 11.83
C VAL A 229 4.18 17.71 11.14
N LEU A 230 4.51 16.51 10.66
CA LEU A 230 5.80 16.25 10.01
C LEU A 230 5.82 16.78 8.58
N ALA A 231 4.71 16.61 7.87
CA ALA A 231 4.53 16.98 6.48
C ALA A 231 3.04 16.88 6.11
N PHE A 232 2.71 17.32 4.90
CA PHE A 232 1.45 17.03 4.25
C PHE A 232 1.63 16.86 2.75
N ASN A 233 0.69 16.16 2.14
CA ASN A 233 0.68 15.93 0.70
C ASN A 233 -0.72 16.12 0.11
N TYR A 234 -0.78 16.69 -1.09
CA TYR A 234 -2.00 16.74 -1.88
C TYR A 234 -2.25 15.41 -2.58
N PHE A 235 -3.51 15.02 -2.70
CA PHE A 235 -3.89 13.86 -3.49
C PHE A 235 -3.69 14.09 -5.01
N PRO A 236 -3.72 13.04 -5.84
CA PRO A 236 -3.80 13.18 -7.29
C PRO A 236 -5.01 14.05 -7.73
N ASN A 237 -4.92 14.83 -8.82
CA ASN A 237 -3.79 15.01 -9.75
C ASN A 237 -2.84 16.15 -9.35
N THR A 238 -2.73 16.45 -8.06
CA THR A 238 -1.80 17.48 -7.59
C THR A 238 -0.52 16.83 -7.06
N GLY A 239 -0.62 15.91 -6.10
CA GLY A 239 0.53 15.13 -5.61
C GLY A 239 1.63 15.90 -4.89
N ASP A 240 1.59 17.23 -4.90
CA ASP A 240 2.58 18.12 -4.28
C ASP A 240 2.72 17.90 -2.76
N MET A 241 3.94 18.03 -2.25
CA MET A 241 4.29 17.76 -0.84
C MET A 241 4.88 19.01 -0.17
N VAL A 242 4.51 19.27 1.07
CA VAL A 242 5.18 20.25 1.94
C VAL A 242 5.65 19.57 3.21
N ILE A 243 6.94 19.70 3.49
CA ILE A 243 7.60 19.07 4.65
C ILE A 243 7.92 20.13 5.72
N ASP A 244 7.73 19.82 7.01
CA ASP A 244 8.18 20.70 8.09
C ASP A 244 9.72 20.70 8.18
N THR A 245 10.34 21.80 7.77
CA THR A 245 11.81 21.92 7.77
C THR A 245 12.42 22.11 9.16
N SER A 246 11.60 22.19 10.21
CA SER A 246 12.02 22.26 11.62
C SER A 246 12.47 20.90 12.15
N GLU A 247 12.01 19.79 11.56
CA GLU A 247 12.20 18.44 12.07
C GLU A 247 13.65 17.90 11.95
N ASN A 248 13.94 16.83 12.70
CA ASN A 248 15.27 16.21 12.76
C ASN A 248 15.55 15.24 11.59
N TRP A 249 15.44 15.74 10.35
CA TRP A 249 15.58 14.93 9.12
C TRP A 249 16.93 14.22 8.97
N GLN A 250 18.00 14.74 9.59
CA GLN A 250 19.34 14.16 9.56
C GLN A 250 19.56 12.98 10.51
N SER A 251 18.52 12.55 11.24
CA SER A 251 18.60 11.35 12.07
C SER A 251 18.99 10.13 11.23
N SER A 252 20.21 9.62 11.41
CA SER A 252 20.76 8.53 10.59
C SER A 252 20.28 7.14 11.00
N SER A 253 19.49 7.04 12.08
CA SER A 253 18.96 5.77 12.59
C SER A 253 18.16 5.02 11.50
N GLY A 254 18.42 3.72 11.38
CA GLY A 254 17.76 2.86 10.40
C GLY A 254 17.99 3.29 8.94
N THR A 255 19.15 3.90 8.64
CA THR A 255 19.44 4.50 7.33
C THR A 255 18.44 5.61 7.01
N TYR A 256 18.41 6.64 7.86
CA TYR A 256 17.50 7.79 7.73
C TYR A 256 16.01 7.41 7.67
N ARG A 257 15.62 6.39 8.43
CA ARG A 257 14.26 5.81 8.36
C ARG A 257 13.16 6.80 8.70
N PHE A 258 13.43 7.72 9.63
CA PHE A 258 12.48 8.78 9.98
C PHE A 258 12.10 9.60 8.73
N LEU A 259 13.11 10.14 8.02
CA LEU A 259 12.89 10.84 6.76
C LEU A 259 12.24 9.93 5.72
N ARG A 260 12.81 8.75 5.46
CA ARG A 260 12.33 7.88 4.38
C ARG A 260 10.87 7.44 4.58
N ASN A 261 10.48 7.05 5.79
CA ASN A 261 9.10 6.64 6.08
C ASN A 261 8.14 7.83 6.00
N THR A 262 8.53 9.04 6.44
CA THR A 262 7.68 10.22 6.22
C THR A 262 7.48 10.47 4.74
N ILE A 263 8.54 10.49 3.93
CA ILE A 263 8.40 10.70 2.48
C ILE A 263 7.54 9.62 1.83
N MET A 264 7.72 8.35 2.21
CA MET A 264 6.90 7.25 1.67
C MET A 264 5.43 7.35 2.10
N HIS A 265 5.14 7.78 3.33
CA HIS A 265 3.79 7.99 3.86
C HIS A 265 3.09 9.13 3.10
N GLU A 266 3.74 10.29 3.03
CA GLU A 266 3.18 11.46 2.36
C GLU A 266 2.97 11.20 0.87
N HIS A 267 3.94 10.55 0.23
CA HIS A 267 3.77 10.16 -1.16
C HIS A 267 2.69 9.09 -1.35
N GLY A 268 2.37 8.28 -0.32
CA GLY A 268 1.18 7.43 -0.31
C GLY A 268 -0.10 8.24 -0.59
N HIS A 269 -0.27 9.37 0.10
CA HIS A 269 -1.34 10.33 -0.22
C HIS A 269 -1.19 10.92 -1.63
N GLY A 270 0.03 11.28 -2.04
CA GLY A 270 0.36 11.73 -3.40
C GLY A 270 0.06 10.73 -4.52
N MET A 271 -0.26 9.49 -4.16
CA MET A 271 -0.69 8.41 -5.04
C MET A 271 -2.13 7.98 -4.80
N GLY A 272 -2.88 8.66 -3.94
CA GLY A 272 -4.28 8.31 -3.73
C GLY A 272 -4.54 7.38 -2.57
N LEU A 273 -3.61 7.16 -1.62
CA LEU A 273 -3.86 6.39 -0.40
C LEU A 273 -4.24 7.33 0.75
N GLY A 274 -5.34 7.09 1.45
CA GLY A 274 -5.72 7.80 2.67
C GLY A 274 -5.19 7.11 3.93
N HIS A 275 -5.48 7.70 5.08
CA HIS A 275 -5.08 7.11 6.36
C HIS A 275 -5.93 5.90 6.73
N VAL A 276 -5.27 4.97 7.42
CA VAL A 276 -5.91 3.74 7.92
C VAL A 276 -5.86 3.63 9.44
N ILE A 277 -6.87 2.98 10.01
CA ILE A 277 -6.97 2.63 11.43
C ILE A 277 -7.13 1.11 11.59
N PRO A 278 -6.89 0.51 12.78
CA PRO A 278 -6.43 1.15 14.02
C PRO A 278 -4.98 1.66 13.92
N THR A 279 -4.66 2.69 14.69
CA THR A 279 -3.27 3.10 14.92
C THR A 279 -2.61 2.11 15.87
N ASN A 280 -2.00 1.07 15.34
CA ASN A 280 -1.35 0.01 16.10
C ASN A 280 0.04 -0.36 15.56
N SER A 281 0.66 0.56 14.81
CA SER A 281 2.03 0.44 14.33
C SER A 281 2.25 -0.72 13.36
N SER A 282 1.29 -0.98 12.48
CA SER A 282 1.33 -2.08 11.49
C SER A 282 1.22 -1.66 10.02
N LYS A 283 0.85 -0.41 9.71
CA LYS A 283 0.83 0.11 8.32
C LYS A 283 1.56 1.43 8.20
N LEU A 284 2.11 1.70 7.01
CA LEU A 284 2.75 2.96 6.69
C LEU A 284 1.73 4.09 6.72
N MET A 285 0.53 3.88 6.17
CA MET A 285 -0.53 4.90 6.09
C MET A 285 -1.32 5.09 7.40
N GLU A 286 -0.82 4.65 8.55
CA GLU A 286 -1.40 5.07 9.84
C GLU A 286 -1.12 6.57 10.09
N PRO A 287 -2.03 7.33 10.72
CA PRO A 287 -1.88 8.79 10.89
C PRO A 287 -0.62 9.24 11.64
N TYR A 288 -0.05 8.33 12.44
CA TYR A 288 1.18 8.58 13.18
C TYR A 288 2.32 7.82 12.52
N LEU A 289 3.41 8.53 12.22
CA LEU A 289 4.61 7.92 11.66
C LEU A 289 5.05 6.72 12.52
N ASN A 290 5.41 5.63 11.87
CA ASN A 290 6.02 4.49 12.52
C ASN A 290 7.41 4.21 11.91
N THR A 291 8.41 3.99 12.75
CA THR A 291 9.80 3.69 12.35
C THR A 291 10.26 2.29 12.75
N ASN A 292 9.35 1.43 13.21
CA ASN A 292 9.64 0.03 13.53
C ASN A 292 9.79 -0.87 12.28
N PHE A 293 9.25 -0.44 11.15
CA PHE A 293 9.42 -1.07 9.84
C PHE A 293 9.94 -0.06 8.81
N ASP A 294 10.33 -0.53 7.63
CA ASP A 294 10.88 0.29 6.56
C ASP A 294 9.97 0.27 5.32
N GLY A 295 9.23 1.36 5.13
CA GLY A 295 8.35 1.56 3.97
C GLY A 295 7.01 0.83 3.99
N PRO A 296 6.39 0.66 2.80
CA PRO A 296 5.04 0.13 2.66
C PRO A 296 4.89 -1.30 3.22
N GLN A 297 3.79 -1.52 3.92
CA GLN A 297 3.35 -2.80 4.47
C GLN A 297 2.25 -3.42 3.59
N ASP A 298 1.71 -4.58 3.99
CA ASP A 298 0.77 -5.36 3.19
C ASP A 298 -0.42 -4.53 2.68
N ASP A 299 -1.06 -3.78 3.57
CA ASP A 299 -2.22 -2.94 3.24
C ASP A 299 -1.86 -1.80 2.28
N ASP A 300 -0.74 -1.14 2.54
CA ASP A 300 -0.26 -0.02 1.72
C ASP A 300 0.05 -0.48 0.29
N ILE A 301 0.65 -1.68 0.15
CA ILE A 301 0.94 -2.32 -1.15
C ILE A 301 -0.36 -2.71 -1.85
N ARG A 302 -1.33 -3.28 -1.15
CA ARG A 302 -2.65 -3.62 -1.74
C ARG A 302 -3.37 -2.38 -2.25
N GLY A 303 -3.34 -1.28 -1.50
CA GLY A 303 -3.89 0.01 -1.96
C GLY A 303 -3.21 0.49 -3.24
N ALA A 304 -1.88 0.42 -3.29
CA ALA A 304 -1.12 0.81 -4.48
C ALA A 304 -1.41 -0.10 -5.69
N HIS A 305 -1.50 -1.43 -5.48
CA HIS A 305 -1.88 -2.40 -6.53
C HIS A 305 -3.29 -2.17 -7.05
N ARG A 306 -4.23 -1.85 -6.14
CA ARG A 306 -5.59 -1.51 -6.52
C ARG A 306 -5.61 -0.31 -7.47
N LEU A 307 -4.79 0.69 -7.18
CA LEU A 307 -4.77 1.90 -7.99
C LEU A 307 -3.95 1.73 -9.27
N TYR A 308 -2.76 1.13 -9.22
CA TYR A 308 -1.75 1.19 -10.28
C TYR A 308 -1.21 -0.18 -10.74
N GLY A 309 -1.79 -1.27 -10.26
CA GLY A 309 -1.32 -2.61 -10.57
C GLY A 309 -0.01 -2.96 -9.87
N ASP A 310 0.46 -4.17 -10.14
CA ASP A 310 1.72 -4.67 -9.61
C ASP A 310 2.94 -4.25 -10.46
N PRO A 311 4.18 -4.57 -10.04
CA PRO A 311 5.38 -4.22 -10.80
C PRO A 311 5.53 -4.86 -12.19
N TYR A 312 4.74 -5.89 -12.50
CA TYR A 312 4.78 -6.70 -13.72
C TYR A 312 3.76 -6.27 -14.77
N GLU A 313 2.84 -5.38 -14.38
CA GLU A 313 1.86 -4.77 -15.27
C GLU A 313 2.51 -3.86 -16.34
N VAL A 314 1.95 -3.75 -17.55
CA VAL A 314 0.71 -4.39 -18.00
C VAL A 314 0.97 -5.81 -18.50
N ASN A 315 0.30 -6.83 -17.95
CA ASN A 315 0.45 -8.22 -18.38
C ASN A 315 -0.88 -8.95 -18.65
N GLY A 316 -1.95 -8.19 -18.86
CA GLY A 316 -3.32 -8.62 -19.19
C GLY A 316 -3.54 -9.55 -20.40
N THR A 317 -2.53 -9.75 -21.25
CA THR A 317 -2.67 -10.47 -22.51
C THR A 317 -1.41 -11.25 -22.88
N VAL A 318 -1.54 -12.22 -23.78
CA VAL A 318 -0.39 -12.93 -24.41
C VAL A 318 0.63 -11.95 -25.00
N ALA A 319 0.18 -10.87 -25.63
CA ALA A 319 1.05 -9.88 -26.28
C ALA A 319 1.84 -9.02 -25.28
N THR A 320 1.28 -8.80 -24.09
CA THR A 320 1.87 -8.00 -23.02
C THR A 320 2.46 -8.85 -21.90
N ALA A 321 2.52 -10.17 -22.09
CA ALA A 321 2.92 -11.10 -21.06
C ALA A 321 4.32 -10.79 -20.49
N THR A 322 4.46 -10.85 -19.17
CA THR A 322 5.74 -10.61 -18.49
C THR A 322 6.74 -11.70 -18.87
N PRO A 323 7.91 -11.37 -19.45
CA PRO A 323 8.87 -12.38 -19.89
C PRO A 323 9.58 -13.03 -18.69
N ILE A 324 9.70 -14.35 -18.73
CA ILE A 324 10.44 -15.17 -17.77
C ILE A 324 11.38 -16.08 -18.56
N ASP A 325 12.68 -15.95 -18.31
CA ASP A 325 13.70 -16.76 -18.97
C ASP A 325 14.22 -17.85 -18.02
N LEU A 326 13.95 -19.12 -18.34
CA LEU A 326 14.46 -20.29 -17.62
C LEU A 326 15.64 -20.97 -18.34
N THR A 327 16.21 -20.37 -19.38
CA THR A 327 17.35 -20.96 -20.12
C THR A 327 18.61 -21.06 -19.26
N ASN A 328 18.78 -20.14 -18.30
CA ASN A 328 19.95 -20.06 -17.41
C ASN A 328 19.62 -20.29 -15.93
N THR A 329 18.38 -20.66 -15.61
CA THR A 329 17.96 -20.95 -14.23
C THR A 329 16.89 -22.04 -14.19
N ASN A 330 16.96 -22.89 -13.17
CA ASN A 330 15.96 -23.94 -12.94
C ASN A 330 14.82 -23.49 -12.01
N SER A 331 14.85 -22.25 -11.52
CA SER A 331 13.83 -21.74 -10.62
C SER A 331 13.71 -20.22 -10.75
N VAL A 332 12.47 -19.74 -10.83
CA VAL A 332 12.12 -18.33 -10.72
C VAL A 332 10.99 -18.19 -9.71
N THR A 333 11.10 -17.15 -8.88
CA THR A 333 10.04 -16.75 -7.95
C THR A 333 9.74 -15.28 -8.21
N LEU A 334 8.50 -14.98 -8.58
CA LEU A 334 7.98 -13.63 -8.71
C LEU A 334 7.17 -13.31 -7.47
N GLY A 335 7.63 -12.32 -6.70
CA GLY A 335 6.92 -11.77 -5.55
C GLY A 335 6.26 -10.45 -5.91
N PHE A 336 5.33 -9.99 -5.08
CA PHE A 336 4.55 -8.76 -5.33
C PHE A 336 3.61 -8.80 -6.53
N ALA A 337 3.40 -9.95 -7.19
CA ALA A 337 2.36 -10.07 -8.19
C ALA A 337 0.97 -9.97 -7.55
N SER A 338 -0.03 -9.52 -8.30
CA SER A 338 -1.40 -9.44 -7.81
C SER A 338 -2.44 -9.39 -8.92
N LEU A 339 -3.61 -9.95 -8.64
CA LEU A 339 -4.83 -9.59 -9.38
C LEU A 339 -5.49 -8.39 -8.70
N ASP A 340 -5.62 -7.26 -9.40
CA ASP A 340 -6.17 -6.01 -8.85
C ASP A 340 -7.69 -6.10 -8.59
N ARG A 341 -8.37 -7.01 -9.30
CA ARG A 341 -9.82 -7.25 -9.31
C ARG A 341 -10.16 -8.64 -9.85
N THR A 342 -11.43 -9.04 -9.78
CA THR A 342 -11.89 -10.35 -10.29
C THR A 342 -11.87 -10.47 -11.81
N GLY A 343 -11.86 -9.35 -12.52
CA GLY A 343 -11.72 -9.30 -13.97
C GLY A 343 -10.27 -9.11 -14.44
N ASP A 344 -9.32 -9.19 -13.51
CA ASP A 344 -7.90 -9.08 -13.83
C ASP A 344 -7.32 -10.45 -14.21
N VAL A 345 -6.33 -10.45 -15.09
CA VAL A 345 -5.67 -11.67 -15.57
C VAL A 345 -4.21 -11.37 -15.84
N ASP A 346 -3.32 -12.24 -15.39
CA ASP A 346 -1.88 -12.04 -15.58
C ASP A 346 -1.34 -13.10 -16.52
N PHE A 347 -0.63 -12.67 -17.56
CA PHE A 347 0.10 -13.56 -18.46
C PHE A 347 1.60 -13.42 -18.24
N TYR A 348 2.28 -14.56 -18.19
CA TYR A 348 3.73 -14.67 -18.15
C TYR A 348 4.20 -15.48 -19.34
N ARG A 349 5.15 -14.95 -20.14
CA ARG A 349 5.77 -15.68 -21.24
C ARG A 349 7.02 -16.38 -20.74
N LEU A 350 6.94 -17.69 -20.62
CA LEU A 350 8.03 -18.55 -20.20
C LEU A 350 8.86 -18.97 -21.42
N THR A 351 10.15 -18.68 -21.44
CA THR A 351 11.11 -19.30 -22.37
C THR A 351 11.82 -20.44 -21.65
N ALA A 352 11.58 -21.67 -22.09
CA ALA A 352 12.13 -22.89 -21.49
C ALA A 352 13.15 -23.57 -22.40
N PRO A 353 14.25 -24.12 -21.85
CA PRO A 353 15.18 -24.95 -22.63
C PRO A 353 14.55 -26.32 -22.97
N PRO A 354 15.15 -27.08 -23.91
CA PRO A 354 14.74 -28.44 -24.25
C PRO A 354 14.75 -29.41 -23.06
N SER A 355 13.99 -30.51 -23.19
CA SER A 355 13.93 -31.65 -22.27
C SER A 355 13.71 -31.23 -20.81
N ARG A 356 12.59 -30.53 -20.56
CA ARG A 356 12.24 -30.04 -19.22
C ARG A 356 10.90 -30.54 -18.74
N ARG A 357 10.86 -30.85 -17.45
CA ARG A 357 9.64 -30.95 -16.67
C ARG A 357 9.48 -29.70 -15.81
N ILE A 358 8.30 -29.13 -15.73
CA ILE A 358 8.01 -27.91 -14.98
C ILE A 358 6.98 -28.14 -13.87
N THR A 359 7.21 -27.49 -12.73
CA THR A 359 6.22 -27.29 -11.69
C THR A 359 5.96 -25.79 -11.54
N ILE A 360 4.69 -25.40 -11.63
CA ILE A 360 4.24 -24.01 -11.50
C ILE A 360 3.31 -23.95 -10.30
N THR A 361 3.61 -23.07 -9.35
CA THR A 361 2.82 -22.88 -8.13
C THR A 361 2.46 -21.42 -8.00
N VAL A 362 1.18 -21.12 -7.83
CA VAL A 362 0.69 -19.79 -7.47
C VAL A 362 0.17 -19.85 -6.04
N THR A 363 0.76 -19.05 -5.16
CA THR A 363 0.45 -19.05 -3.72
C THR A 363 -0.09 -17.69 -3.31
N PRO A 364 -1.32 -17.59 -2.76
CA PRO A 364 -1.80 -16.36 -2.18
C PRO A 364 -0.85 -15.88 -1.07
N ILE A 365 -0.45 -14.60 -1.12
CA ILE A 365 0.39 -13.99 -0.09
C ILE A 365 -0.34 -12.83 0.56
N GLY A 366 0.03 -12.56 1.81
CA GLY A 366 -0.62 -11.54 2.61
C GLY A 366 -0.57 -11.87 4.08
N SER A 367 -1.39 -11.19 4.84
CA SER A 367 -1.48 -11.30 6.29
C SER A 367 -2.91 -11.08 6.77
N THR A 368 -3.15 -11.39 8.04
CA THR A 368 -4.43 -11.08 8.68
C THR A 368 -4.25 -9.87 9.58
N TYR A 369 -5.03 -8.82 9.36
CA TYR A 369 -4.92 -7.58 10.11
C TYR A 369 -6.26 -6.84 10.21
N GLN A 370 -6.33 -5.89 11.14
CA GLN A 370 -7.45 -4.96 11.21
C GLN A 370 -7.21 -3.74 10.34
N VAL A 371 -8.23 -3.30 9.62
CA VAL A 371 -8.19 -2.10 8.79
C VAL A 371 -9.57 -1.44 8.72
N GLY A 372 -9.58 -0.12 8.72
CA GLY A 372 -10.74 0.75 8.53
C GLY A 372 -10.24 2.10 8.02
N GLY A 373 -11.10 2.88 7.38
CA GLY A 373 -10.78 4.27 7.10
C GLY A 373 -10.59 5.00 8.42
N GLN A 374 -9.58 5.89 8.52
CA GLN A 374 -9.47 6.75 9.71
C GLN A 374 -10.78 7.50 9.95
N ASP A 375 -11.53 7.71 8.87
CA ASP A 375 -12.82 8.33 8.89
C ASP A 375 -14.00 7.40 9.33
N GLY A 376 -13.68 6.20 9.79
CA GLY A 376 -14.65 5.20 10.24
C GLY A 376 -15.45 4.56 9.11
N SER A 377 -15.15 4.88 7.85
CA SER A 377 -15.90 4.39 6.68
C SER A 377 -14.95 4.08 5.52
N PRO A 378 -14.52 2.83 5.28
CA PRO A 378 -15.19 1.64 5.76
C PRO A 378 -14.89 1.43 7.24
N PRO A 379 -15.88 0.86 7.94
CA PRO A 379 -15.73 0.55 9.34
C PRO A 379 -14.53 -0.38 9.53
N GLN A 380 -13.87 -0.21 10.68
CA GLN A 380 -12.78 -1.11 11.06
C GLN A 380 -13.27 -2.56 11.05
N SER A 381 -12.59 -3.39 10.28
CA SER A 381 -12.86 -4.82 10.15
C SER A 381 -11.56 -5.61 10.22
N THR A 382 -11.65 -6.93 10.42
CA THR A 382 -10.50 -7.83 10.26
C THR A 382 -10.56 -8.43 8.87
N ILE A 383 -9.45 -8.34 8.14
CA ILE A 383 -9.31 -8.89 6.80
C ILE A 383 -8.17 -9.92 6.78
N ASP A 384 -8.35 -11.01 6.04
CA ASP A 384 -7.29 -11.96 5.69
C ASP A 384 -6.97 -11.81 4.21
N THR A 385 -5.88 -11.12 3.89
CA THR A 385 -5.53 -10.74 2.52
C THR A 385 -4.98 -11.89 1.68
N ARG A 386 -4.74 -13.04 2.33
CA ARG A 386 -4.44 -14.29 1.63
C ARG A 386 -5.68 -14.90 1.00
N ALA A 387 -6.89 -14.52 1.43
CA ALA A 387 -8.15 -15.18 1.08
C ALA A 387 -9.16 -14.20 0.47
N ILE A 388 -8.75 -13.43 -0.55
CA ILE A 388 -9.60 -12.46 -1.25
C ILE A 388 -10.16 -13.07 -2.53
N GLN A 389 -9.28 -13.62 -3.36
CA GLN A 389 -9.66 -14.24 -4.63
C GLN A 389 -9.28 -15.71 -4.66
N ASN A 390 -10.07 -16.51 -5.38
CA ASN A 390 -9.77 -17.89 -5.69
C ASN A 390 -8.80 -17.90 -6.88
N LEU A 391 -7.49 -17.97 -6.62
CA LEU A 391 -6.50 -17.99 -7.69
C LEU A 391 -6.66 -19.25 -8.54
N GLN A 392 -6.48 -19.12 -9.85
CA GLN A 392 -6.55 -20.19 -10.83
C GLN A 392 -5.33 -20.10 -11.74
N LEU A 393 -4.87 -21.24 -12.24
CA LEU A 393 -3.62 -21.34 -12.98
C LEU A 393 -3.81 -22.15 -14.26
N GLU A 394 -3.30 -21.64 -15.37
CA GLU A 394 -3.20 -22.38 -16.64
C GLU A 394 -1.77 -22.32 -17.17
N LEU A 395 -1.29 -23.45 -17.68
CA LEU A 395 -0.15 -23.52 -18.59
C LEU A 395 -0.70 -23.65 -20.01
N ARG A 396 -0.21 -22.81 -20.92
CA ARG A 396 -0.68 -22.66 -22.29
C ARG A 396 0.47 -22.85 -23.27
N ALA A 397 0.11 -23.38 -24.44
CA ALA A 397 1.02 -23.68 -25.53
C ALA A 397 1.65 -22.41 -26.14
N PRO A 398 2.67 -22.54 -27.02
CA PRO A 398 3.32 -21.39 -27.67
C PRO A 398 2.38 -20.46 -28.45
N ASN A 399 1.21 -20.96 -28.87
CA ASN A 399 0.18 -20.15 -29.52
C ASN A 399 -0.61 -19.24 -28.56
N GLY A 400 -0.35 -19.30 -27.24
CA GLY A 400 -0.98 -18.51 -26.18
C GLY A 400 -2.44 -18.86 -25.88
N THR A 401 -3.06 -19.79 -26.62
CA THR A 401 -4.51 -20.04 -26.58
C THR A 401 -4.86 -21.47 -26.18
N THR A 402 -4.10 -22.47 -26.62
CA THR A 402 -4.32 -23.87 -26.23
C THR A 402 -3.88 -24.06 -24.78
N ILE A 403 -4.78 -24.54 -23.92
CA ILE A 403 -4.47 -24.91 -22.53
C ILE A 403 -3.83 -26.31 -22.55
N LEU A 404 -2.63 -26.40 -21.99
CA LEU A 404 -1.88 -27.66 -21.84
C LEU A 404 -2.17 -28.32 -20.48
N ALA A 405 -2.28 -27.50 -19.43
CA ALA A 405 -2.65 -27.95 -18.10
C ALA A 405 -3.34 -26.81 -17.34
N SER A 406 -4.17 -27.16 -16.36
CA SER A 406 -4.86 -26.21 -15.49
C SER A 406 -4.89 -26.71 -14.05
N ALA A 407 -4.77 -25.80 -13.09
CA ALA A 407 -4.99 -26.05 -11.68
C ALA A 407 -6.08 -25.08 -11.16
N THR A 408 -7.22 -25.67 -10.82
CA THR A 408 -8.48 -24.97 -10.52
C THR A 408 -9.26 -25.67 -9.39
N ALA A 409 -8.60 -26.55 -8.64
CA ALA A 409 -9.27 -27.49 -7.74
C ALA A 409 -9.42 -26.92 -6.33
N ASN A 410 -8.54 -26.00 -5.94
CA ASN A 410 -8.52 -25.43 -4.61
C ASN A 410 -9.43 -24.20 -4.52
N GLY A 411 -9.80 -23.85 -3.28
CA GLY A 411 -10.66 -22.70 -2.99
C GLY A 411 -9.87 -21.44 -2.67
N VAL A 412 -10.61 -20.37 -2.35
CA VAL A 412 -10.07 -19.09 -1.88
C VAL A 412 -9.06 -19.30 -0.75
N GLY A 413 -7.91 -18.63 -0.84
CA GLY A 413 -6.85 -18.68 0.16
C GLY A 413 -5.94 -19.89 0.12
N GLN A 414 -6.09 -20.77 -0.87
CA GLN A 414 -5.22 -21.90 -1.10
C GLN A 414 -4.36 -21.69 -2.34
N ALA A 415 -3.19 -22.33 -2.38
CA ALA A 415 -2.32 -22.32 -3.54
C ALA A 415 -2.86 -23.22 -4.65
N GLU A 416 -2.62 -22.88 -5.91
CA GLU A 416 -2.83 -23.77 -7.06
C GLU A 416 -1.48 -24.24 -7.61
N GLN A 417 -1.44 -25.48 -8.11
CA GLN A 417 -0.20 -26.06 -8.63
C GLN A 417 -0.43 -26.95 -9.85
N ILE A 418 0.33 -26.69 -10.91
CA ILE A 418 0.56 -27.63 -11.99
C ILE A 418 1.91 -28.31 -11.68
N ALA A 419 1.86 -29.58 -11.28
CA ALA A 419 3.05 -30.31 -10.84
C ALA A 419 3.60 -31.20 -11.96
N ASN A 420 4.92 -31.18 -12.12
CA ASN A 420 5.65 -32.13 -12.96
C ASN A 420 5.14 -32.27 -14.40
N PHE A 421 4.72 -31.17 -15.03
CA PHE A 421 4.27 -31.17 -16.42
C PHE A 421 5.47 -31.28 -17.36
N VAL A 422 5.45 -32.24 -18.29
CA VAL A 422 6.49 -32.40 -19.31
C VAL A 422 6.27 -31.36 -20.41
N LEU A 423 7.19 -30.41 -20.53
CA LEU A 423 7.15 -29.42 -21.61
C LEU A 423 7.52 -30.08 -22.94
N TYR A 424 7.24 -29.40 -24.05
CA TYR A 424 7.63 -29.90 -25.37
C TYR A 424 9.12 -30.19 -25.39
N PRO A 425 9.57 -31.34 -25.91
CA PRO A 425 10.96 -31.77 -25.75
C PRO A 425 11.96 -30.81 -26.41
N ALA A 426 11.57 -30.14 -27.49
CA ALA A 426 12.37 -29.09 -28.14
C ALA A 426 12.48 -27.77 -27.34
N GLY A 427 11.73 -27.61 -26.24
CA GLY A 427 11.65 -26.38 -25.46
C GLY A 427 10.85 -25.28 -26.18
N GLY A 428 11.16 -24.02 -25.88
CA GLY A 428 10.55 -22.85 -26.51
C GLY A 428 9.68 -22.02 -25.57
N ASP A 429 8.78 -21.24 -26.18
CA ASP A 429 7.92 -20.29 -25.45
C ASP A 429 6.59 -20.92 -25.04
N PHE A 430 6.22 -20.73 -23.78
CA PHE A 430 4.94 -21.12 -23.20
C PHE A 430 4.31 -19.92 -22.49
N TYR A 431 3.04 -20.02 -22.16
CA TYR A 431 2.35 -18.98 -21.41
C TYR A 431 1.77 -19.53 -20.11
N VAL A 432 2.04 -18.85 -19.01
CA VAL A 432 1.35 -19.09 -17.75
C VAL A 432 0.31 -18.00 -17.59
N ARG A 433 -0.92 -18.38 -17.27
CA ARG A 433 -2.00 -17.44 -16.98
C ARG A 433 -2.50 -17.64 -15.56
N VAL A 434 -2.55 -16.55 -14.79
CA VAL A 434 -3.15 -16.49 -13.46
C VAL A 434 -4.42 -15.64 -13.54
N PHE A 435 -5.51 -16.09 -12.93
CA PHE A 435 -6.80 -15.41 -12.97
C PHE A 435 -7.70 -15.82 -11.80
N SER A 436 -8.86 -15.19 -11.69
CA SER A 436 -9.80 -15.40 -10.59
C SER A 436 -10.87 -16.45 -10.91
N GLY A 437 -11.09 -17.38 -9.98
CA GLY A 437 -12.13 -18.40 -10.02
C GLY A 437 -13.41 -17.98 -9.30
N THR A 438 -14.38 -18.90 -9.26
CA THR A 438 -15.64 -18.69 -8.54
C THR A 438 -15.39 -18.59 -7.02
N GLY A 439 -16.19 -17.75 -6.34
CA GLY A 439 -16.04 -17.46 -4.91
C GLY A 439 -15.10 -16.30 -4.59
N SER A 440 -14.49 -15.69 -5.60
CA SER A 440 -13.61 -14.52 -5.45
C SER A 440 -14.38 -13.26 -5.07
N THR A 441 -13.78 -12.45 -4.18
CA THR A 441 -14.23 -11.09 -3.88
C THR A 441 -13.52 -10.11 -4.81
N ASN A 442 -14.23 -9.08 -5.27
CA ASN A 442 -13.66 -8.06 -6.17
C ASN A 442 -12.77 -7.06 -5.41
N ASP A 443 -11.56 -7.50 -5.07
CA ASP A 443 -10.53 -6.73 -4.38
C ASP A 443 -9.16 -7.37 -4.65
N VAL A 444 -8.06 -6.70 -4.28
CA VAL A 444 -6.70 -7.12 -4.60
C VAL A 444 -6.33 -8.45 -3.94
N GLN A 445 -5.94 -9.43 -4.74
CA GLN A 445 -5.30 -10.66 -4.30
C GLN A 445 -3.85 -10.67 -4.73
N ARG A 446 -2.94 -10.46 -3.76
CA ARG A 446 -1.50 -10.64 -3.99
C ARG A 446 -1.15 -12.11 -4.02
N TYR A 447 -0.15 -12.47 -4.80
CA TYR A 447 0.37 -13.83 -4.86
C TYR A 447 1.87 -13.87 -5.12
N GLU A 448 2.47 -15.02 -4.81
CA GLU A 448 3.80 -15.42 -5.26
C GLU A 448 3.62 -16.46 -6.38
N LEU A 449 4.32 -16.25 -7.50
CA LEU A 449 4.38 -17.21 -8.59
C LEU A 449 5.75 -17.84 -8.63
N ARG A 450 5.79 -19.15 -8.42
CA ARG A 450 7.02 -19.94 -8.44
C ARG A 450 6.99 -20.92 -9.61
N MET A 451 8.04 -20.90 -10.42
CA MET A 451 8.25 -21.83 -11.52
C MET A 451 9.57 -22.56 -11.28
N GLN A 452 9.54 -23.89 -11.41
CA GLN A 452 10.71 -24.73 -11.22
C GLN A 452 10.79 -25.75 -12.33
N THR A 453 11.97 -25.88 -12.95
CA THR A 453 12.21 -26.88 -13.97
C THR A 453 13.23 -27.91 -13.50
N VAL A 454 13.05 -29.14 -13.96
CA VAL A 454 14.00 -30.23 -13.83
C VAL A 454 14.43 -30.64 -15.24
N SER A 455 15.73 -30.87 -15.43
CA SER A 455 16.23 -31.43 -16.68
C SER A 455 15.87 -32.90 -16.77
N LEU A 456 15.31 -33.30 -17.90
CA LEU A 456 15.14 -34.69 -18.27
C LEU A 456 16.30 -35.10 -19.20
N PRO A 457 16.62 -36.39 -19.29
CA PRO A 457 17.46 -36.89 -20.37
C PRO A 457 16.88 -36.50 -21.74
N THR A 458 17.73 -36.21 -22.72
CA THR A 458 17.25 -36.03 -24.09
C THR A 458 16.69 -37.37 -24.59
N GLY A 459 15.47 -37.37 -25.12
CA GLY A 459 14.79 -38.61 -25.55
C GLY A 459 13.77 -39.16 -24.56
N ASP A 460 13.74 -38.66 -23.32
CA ASP A 460 12.69 -38.96 -22.33
C ASP A 460 11.44 -38.14 -22.66
N VAL A 461 10.49 -38.75 -23.37
CA VAL A 461 9.30 -38.10 -23.91
C VAL A 461 8.09 -38.25 -23.00
N ASP A 462 8.06 -39.27 -22.13
CA ASP A 462 6.99 -39.45 -21.14
C ASP A 462 7.31 -38.80 -19.78
N GLY A 463 8.56 -38.38 -19.57
CA GLY A 463 9.04 -37.59 -18.45
C GLY A 463 9.23 -38.37 -17.16
N ASP A 464 9.38 -39.70 -17.25
CA ASP A 464 9.61 -40.58 -16.11
C ASP A 464 11.06 -40.52 -15.58
N GLY A 465 11.97 -39.91 -16.34
CA GLY A 465 13.38 -39.72 -16.01
C GLY A 465 14.33 -40.72 -16.66
N CYS A 466 13.81 -41.68 -17.43
CA CYS A 466 14.55 -42.69 -18.18
C CYS A 466 14.36 -42.47 -19.68
N VAL A 467 15.27 -43.02 -20.50
CA VAL A 467 15.06 -43.13 -21.95
C VAL A 467 15.02 -44.62 -22.29
N ASP A 468 13.84 -45.18 -22.52
CA ASP A 468 13.69 -46.62 -22.70
C ASP A 468 12.73 -47.02 -23.83
N ASP A 469 12.25 -48.26 -23.80
CA ASP A 469 11.36 -48.79 -24.83
C ASP A 469 9.98 -48.12 -24.82
N ALA A 470 9.55 -47.52 -23.70
CA ALA A 470 8.34 -46.72 -23.64
C ALA A 470 8.47 -45.45 -24.50
N ASP A 471 9.57 -44.71 -24.35
CA ASP A 471 9.84 -43.51 -25.16
C ASP A 471 9.93 -43.83 -26.65
N LEU A 472 10.63 -44.91 -26.97
CA LEU A 472 10.77 -45.41 -28.33
C LEU A 472 9.40 -45.71 -28.95
N LEU A 473 8.52 -46.38 -28.21
CA LEU A 473 7.17 -46.70 -28.68
C LEU A 473 6.32 -45.45 -28.87
N VAL A 474 6.44 -44.45 -27.99
CA VAL A 474 5.74 -43.17 -28.13
C VAL A 474 6.08 -42.49 -29.45
N ILE A 475 7.38 -42.42 -29.80
CA ILE A 475 7.82 -41.85 -31.08
C ILE A 475 7.30 -42.67 -32.26
N LEU A 476 7.43 -44.00 -32.22
CA LEU A 476 6.98 -44.86 -33.30
C LEU A 476 5.46 -44.79 -33.54
N PHE A 477 4.66 -44.62 -32.49
CA PHE A 477 3.21 -44.48 -32.64
C PHE A 477 2.77 -43.14 -33.22
N ASN A 478 3.58 -42.09 -33.06
CA ASN A 478 3.29 -40.75 -33.59
C ASN A 478 4.10 -40.41 -34.84
N PHE A 479 4.90 -41.36 -35.35
CA PHE A 479 5.77 -41.18 -36.51
C PHE A 479 4.98 -40.68 -37.75
N GLY A 480 5.51 -39.67 -38.42
CA GLY A 480 4.86 -38.93 -39.51
C GLY A 480 3.81 -37.90 -39.05
N GLY A 481 3.60 -37.76 -37.74
CA GLY A 481 2.74 -36.73 -37.15
C GLY A 481 3.43 -35.36 -37.00
N ALA A 482 2.75 -34.45 -36.33
CA ALA A 482 3.22 -33.07 -36.09
C ALA A 482 2.82 -32.58 -34.68
N ASP A 483 2.61 -33.49 -33.73
CA ASP A 483 2.29 -33.12 -32.34
C ASP A 483 3.58 -32.70 -31.64
N PRO A 484 3.70 -31.44 -31.19
CA PRO A 484 4.94 -30.90 -30.61
C PRO A 484 5.33 -31.58 -29.29
N ARG A 485 4.46 -32.41 -28.70
CA ARG A 485 4.80 -33.22 -27.53
C ARG A 485 5.76 -34.37 -27.85
N TYR A 486 5.83 -34.79 -29.12
CA TYR A 486 6.63 -35.93 -29.57
C TYR A 486 7.63 -35.55 -30.66
N ASP A 487 7.68 -34.28 -31.06
CA ASP A 487 8.71 -33.71 -31.93
C ASP A 487 9.85 -33.18 -31.06
N LEU A 488 10.96 -33.92 -31.05
CA LEU A 488 12.14 -33.66 -30.21
C LEU A 488 13.05 -32.61 -30.83
N THR A 489 13.07 -32.52 -32.14
CA THR A 489 13.88 -31.54 -32.87
C THR A 489 13.22 -30.18 -32.96
N GLY A 490 11.89 -30.13 -32.88
CA GLY A 490 11.07 -28.93 -33.00
C GLY A 490 10.91 -28.44 -34.43
N ASP A 491 11.09 -29.30 -35.44
CA ASP A 491 11.02 -28.93 -36.85
C ASP A 491 9.59 -29.05 -37.46
N GLY A 492 8.64 -29.54 -36.67
CA GLY A 492 7.23 -29.64 -37.00
C GLY A 492 6.81 -30.98 -37.61
N VAL A 493 7.70 -31.97 -37.69
CA VAL A 493 7.37 -33.35 -38.11
C VAL A 493 8.03 -34.35 -37.16
N ILE A 494 7.35 -35.46 -36.88
CA ILE A 494 7.92 -36.55 -36.09
C ILE A 494 8.53 -37.56 -37.05
N ASP A 495 9.85 -37.59 -37.18
CA ASP A 495 10.53 -38.41 -38.20
C ASP A 495 11.76 -39.18 -37.67
N ASP A 496 12.64 -39.60 -38.58
CA ASP A 496 13.83 -40.37 -38.23
C ASP A 496 14.82 -39.56 -37.39
N ALA A 497 14.81 -38.22 -37.45
CA ALA A 497 15.63 -37.38 -36.59
C ALA A 497 15.21 -37.50 -35.11
N ASP A 498 13.91 -37.49 -34.82
CA ASP A 498 13.38 -37.67 -33.46
C ASP A 498 13.65 -39.08 -32.94
N LEU A 499 13.41 -40.08 -33.79
CA LEU A 499 13.69 -41.47 -33.48
C LEU A 499 15.17 -41.68 -33.14
N LEU A 500 16.08 -41.06 -33.89
CA LEU A 500 17.51 -41.13 -33.62
C LEU A 500 17.89 -40.45 -32.30
N LEU A 501 17.20 -39.37 -31.89
CA LEU A 501 17.43 -38.75 -30.59
C LEU A 501 17.10 -39.71 -29.43
N VAL A 502 16.00 -40.45 -29.51
CA VAL A 502 15.67 -41.49 -28.51
C VAL A 502 16.72 -42.60 -28.54
N LEU A 503 17.04 -43.14 -29.72
CA LEU A 503 17.97 -44.27 -29.85
C LEU A 503 19.41 -43.93 -29.41
N PHE A 504 19.88 -42.71 -29.64
CA PHE A 504 21.22 -42.29 -29.19
C PHE A 504 21.32 -42.09 -27.69
N ASN A 505 20.21 -41.80 -27.02
CA ASN A 505 20.16 -41.59 -25.58
C ASN A 505 19.56 -42.78 -24.83
N PHE A 506 19.20 -43.87 -25.51
CA PHE A 506 18.58 -45.05 -24.91
C PHE A 506 19.40 -45.60 -23.74
N GLY A 507 18.73 -45.82 -22.60
CA GLY A 507 19.31 -46.21 -21.31
C GLY A 507 19.85 -45.06 -20.46
N SER A 508 19.65 -43.80 -20.86
CA SER A 508 20.04 -42.64 -20.05
C SER A 508 19.04 -42.36 -18.94
N GLY A 509 19.52 -41.93 -17.76
CA GLY A 509 18.67 -41.56 -16.63
C GLY A 509 18.18 -42.73 -15.77
N CYS A 510 18.34 -43.96 -16.26
CA CYS A 510 17.97 -45.22 -15.62
C CYS A 510 18.89 -45.66 -14.47
#